data_AF-J9FII1-F1
#
_entry.id   AF-J9FII1-F1
#
_cell.length_a   1.000
_cell.length_b   1.000
_cell.length_c   1.000
_cell.angle_alpha   90.00
_cell.angle_beta   90.00
_cell.angle_gamma   90.00
#
_symmetry.space_group_name_H-M   'P 1'
#
loop_
_entity.id
_entity.type
_entity.pdbx_description
1 polymer ?
#
loop_
_entity_poly.entity_id
_entity_poly.type
_entity_poly.pdbx_seq_one_letter_code
_entity_poly.pdbx_strand_id
1 'polypeptide(L)'
;MSDRIMVVREGEVRGLISHEEANQENIMYISNRRYRVMEGNKKSISYYLQEYGALIALVVLIVGISIISPEFRTGSNFLSLLRQSSINGFIAFGMTCVILTDAIDLSVGSVLALSTALCAGMISSGMPVVLSMILALVIGTALGVLSGVLVTKGRLQAFIATLITMTIYRGLTLIFMDRKTI
;
A
#
# COMPACT_ATOMS: atom_id res chain seq x y z
N MET A 1 -46.46 -13.35 4.50
CA MET A 1 -46.04 -14.13 3.30
C MET A 1 -46.04 -13.16 2.14
N SER A 2 -44.95 -13.04 1.39
CA SER A 2 -44.78 -12.00 0.35
C SER A 2 -45.48 -12.43 -0.94
N ASP A 3 -46.53 -11.72 -1.30
CA ASP A 3 -47.56 -12.16 -2.26
C ASP A 3 -47.28 -11.66 -3.69
N ARG A 4 -46.09 -11.96 -4.22
CA ARG A 4 -45.65 -11.48 -5.55
C ARG A 4 -45.00 -12.57 -6.40
N ILE A 5 -45.42 -12.65 -7.66
CA ILE A 5 -44.93 -13.55 -8.70
C ILE A 5 -43.90 -12.82 -9.56
N MET A 6 -42.74 -13.45 -9.76
CA MET A 6 -41.69 -12.93 -10.64
C MET A 6 -41.91 -13.40 -12.09
N VAL A 7 -41.99 -12.45 -13.02
CA VAL A 7 -42.16 -12.72 -14.45
C VAL A 7 -40.79 -12.73 -15.12
N VAL A 8 -40.38 -13.89 -15.64
CA VAL A 8 -39.09 -14.09 -16.31
C VAL A 8 -39.33 -14.48 -17.77
N ARG A 9 -38.61 -13.85 -18.71
CA ARG A 9 -38.65 -14.19 -20.13
C ARG A 9 -37.25 -14.09 -20.73
N GLU A 10 -36.80 -15.16 -21.39
CA GLU A 10 -35.46 -15.24 -21.99
C GLU A 10 -34.31 -14.99 -20.99
N GLY A 11 -34.47 -15.50 -19.76
CA GLY A 11 -33.44 -15.44 -18.72
C GLY A 11 -33.34 -14.11 -17.96
N GLU A 12 -34.10 -13.09 -18.35
CA GLU A 12 -34.16 -11.80 -17.64
C GLU A 12 -35.47 -11.63 -16.85
N VAL A 13 -35.36 -11.07 -15.64
CA VAL A 13 -36.52 -10.67 -14.84
C VAL A 13 -37.16 -9.44 -15.46
N ARG A 14 -38.41 -9.56 -15.92
CA ARG A 14 -39.16 -8.48 -16.57
C ARG A 14 -40.01 -7.67 -15.58
N GLY A 15 -40.38 -8.24 -14.43
CA GLY A 15 -41.10 -7.54 -13.37
C GLY A 15 -41.63 -8.45 -12.26
N LEU A 16 -42.28 -7.84 -11.28
CA LEU A 16 -42.97 -8.51 -10.16
C LEU A 16 -44.45 -8.12 -10.20
N ILE A 17 -45.38 -9.07 -10.09
CA ILE A 17 -46.83 -8.86 -10.07
C ILE A 17 -47.45 -9.48 -8.81
N SER A 18 -48.53 -8.93 -8.24
CA SER A 18 -49.23 -9.57 -7.11
C SER A 18 -50.04 -10.77 -7.57
N HIS A 19 -50.34 -11.70 -6.65
CA HIS A 19 -51.05 -12.94 -6.99
C HIS A 19 -52.49 -12.69 -7.48
N GLU A 20 -53.14 -11.63 -7.02
CA GLU A 20 -54.48 -11.22 -7.44
C GLU A 20 -54.51 -10.63 -8.86
N GLU A 21 -53.41 -10.04 -9.31
CA GLU A 21 -53.30 -9.39 -10.62
C GLU A 21 -52.71 -10.31 -11.70
N ALA A 22 -52.27 -11.52 -11.32
CA ALA A 22 -51.54 -12.46 -12.17
C ALA A 22 -52.43 -13.24 -13.17
N ASN A 23 -53.06 -12.52 -14.11
CA ASN A 23 -53.75 -13.12 -15.25
C ASN A 23 -52.82 -13.23 -16.48
N GLN A 24 -53.18 -14.04 -17.48
CA GLN A 24 -52.35 -14.26 -18.68
C GLN A 24 -52.08 -12.97 -19.46
N GLU A 25 -53.03 -12.04 -19.47
CA GLU A 25 -52.93 -10.76 -20.17
C GLU A 25 -51.90 -9.83 -19.52
N ASN A 26 -51.91 -9.72 -18.19
CA ASN A 26 -51.00 -8.92 -17.39
C ASN A 26 -49.58 -9.50 -17.39
N ILE A 27 -49.46 -10.83 -17.33
CA ILE A 27 -48.16 -11.51 -17.45
C ILE A 27 -47.59 -11.28 -18.86
N MET A 28 -48.41 -11.37 -19.91
CA MET A 28 -47.99 -11.04 -21.28
C MET A 28 -47.65 -9.57 -21.44
N TYR A 29 -48.38 -8.66 -20.82
CA TYR A 29 -48.11 -7.23 -20.85
C TYR A 29 -46.75 -6.92 -20.20
N ILE A 30 -46.47 -7.46 -19.00
CA ILE A 30 -45.18 -7.29 -18.32
C ILE A 30 -44.04 -7.95 -19.11
N SER A 31 -44.30 -9.13 -19.69
CA SER A 31 -43.35 -9.88 -20.53
C SER A 31 -43.01 -9.20 -21.85
N ASN A 32 -43.98 -8.49 -22.47
CA ASN A 32 -43.82 -7.77 -23.74
C ASN A 32 -43.47 -6.29 -23.57
N ARG A 33 -43.45 -5.77 -22.34
CA ARG A 33 -43.00 -4.42 -22.07
C ARG A 33 -41.52 -4.37 -22.39
N ARG A 34 -41.19 -3.99 -23.64
CA ARG A 34 -39.83 -3.65 -24.05
C ARG A 34 -39.31 -2.70 -23.01
N TYR A 35 -38.31 -3.17 -22.26
CA TYR A 35 -37.57 -2.31 -21.35
C TYR A 35 -37.14 -1.12 -22.18
N ARG A 36 -37.71 0.05 -21.91
CA ARG A 36 -37.24 1.30 -22.47
C ARG A 36 -35.87 1.45 -21.83
N VAL A 37 -34.83 1.01 -22.52
CA VAL A 37 -33.44 1.20 -22.11
C VAL A 37 -33.35 2.67 -21.79
N MET A 38 -33.25 3.00 -20.50
CA MET A 38 -33.10 4.38 -20.09
C MET A 38 -31.81 4.85 -20.74
N GLU A 39 -31.94 5.68 -21.77
CA GLU A 39 -30.82 6.30 -22.46
C GLU A 39 -29.89 6.90 -21.42
N GLY A 40 -28.60 6.66 -21.64
CA GLY A 40 -27.52 6.89 -20.69
C GLY A 40 -27.68 8.20 -19.94
N ASN A 41 -27.82 8.07 -18.62
CA ASN A 41 -27.63 9.18 -17.70
C ASN A 41 -26.28 9.83 -18.05
N LYS A 42 -26.30 11.10 -18.50
CA LYS A 42 -25.09 11.90 -18.65
C LYS A 42 -24.35 11.80 -17.31
N LYS A 43 -23.20 11.11 -17.28
CA LYS A 43 -22.40 10.95 -16.06
C LYS A 43 -22.18 12.35 -15.48
N SER A 44 -22.85 12.63 -14.37
CA SER A 44 -22.84 13.94 -13.71
C SER A 44 -21.41 14.31 -13.32
N ILE A 45 -21.06 15.59 -13.31
CA ILE A 45 -19.74 16.07 -12.85
C ILE A 45 -19.36 15.47 -11.48
N SER A 46 -20.36 15.21 -10.64
CA SER A 46 -20.22 14.57 -9.33
C SER A 46 -19.69 13.12 -9.40
N TYR A 47 -19.96 12.40 -10.48
CA TYR A 47 -19.49 11.03 -10.69
C TYR A 47 -17.97 11.02 -10.96
N TYR A 48 -17.48 11.92 -11.81
CA TYR A 48 -16.04 12.06 -12.08
C TYR A 48 -15.27 12.57 -10.87
N LEU A 49 -15.86 13.47 -10.08
CA LEU A 49 -15.26 13.95 -8.83
C LEU A 49 -15.18 12.85 -7.75
N GLN A 50 -16.10 11.89 -7.74
CA GLN A 50 -16.04 10.75 -6.82
C GLN A 50 -15.06 9.68 -7.30
N GLU A 51 -15.04 9.38 -8.61
CA GLU A 51 -14.17 8.34 -9.17
C GLU A 51 -12.69 8.78 -9.21
N TYR A 52 -12.40 10.05 -9.50
CA TYR A 52 -11.04 10.59 -9.59
C TYR A 52 -10.69 11.58 -8.47
N GLY A 53 -11.51 11.68 -7.42
CA GLY A 53 -11.35 12.70 -6.37
C GLY A 53 -9.95 12.74 -5.77
N ALA A 54 -9.34 11.59 -5.48
CA ALA A 54 -7.98 11.50 -4.95
C ALA A 54 -6.92 12.00 -5.95
N LEU A 55 -7.07 11.69 -7.24
CA LEU A 55 -6.13 12.12 -8.28
C LEU A 55 -6.26 13.62 -8.54
N ILE A 56 -7.49 14.14 -8.60
CA ILE A 56 -7.77 15.57 -8.72
C ILE A 56 -7.20 16.31 -7.50
N ALA A 57 -7.43 15.81 -6.28
CA ALA A 57 -6.88 16.39 -5.06
C ALA A 57 -5.34 16.40 -5.07
N LEU A 58 -4.70 15.31 -5.53
CA LEU A 58 -3.25 15.24 -5.70
C LEU A 58 -2.72 16.29 -6.67
N VAL A 59 -3.36 16.45 -7.84
CA VAL A 59 -2.96 17.45 -8.85
C VAL A 59 -3.11 18.87 -8.30
N VAL A 60 -4.24 19.17 -7.66
CA VAL A 60 -4.48 20.48 -7.03
C VAL A 60 -3.43 20.76 -5.94
N LEU A 61 -3.10 19.77 -5.12
CA LEU A 61 -2.07 19.88 -4.09
C LEU A 61 -0.69 20.14 -4.69
N ILE A 62 -0.30 19.38 -5.72
CA ILE A 62 0.99 19.56 -6.41
C ILE A 62 1.09 20.96 -7.01
N VAL A 63 0.06 21.41 -7.73
CA VAL A 63 0.04 22.75 -8.34
C VAL A 63 0.06 23.83 -7.27
N GLY A 64 -0.75 23.71 -6.23
CA GLY A 64 -0.82 24.67 -5.13
C GLY A 64 0.51 24.82 -4.41
N ILE A 65 1.13 23.70 -3.99
CA ILE A 65 2.44 23.71 -3.32
C ILE A 65 3.53 24.21 -4.27
N SER A 66 3.48 23.85 -5.56
CA SER A 66 4.44 24.31 -6.56
C SER A 66 4.43 25.83 -6.76
N ILE A 67 3.29 26.49 -6.58
CA ILE A 67 3.19 27.96 -6.64
C ILE A 67 3.70 28.57 -5.34
N ILE A 68 3.30 28.02 -4.19
CA ILE A 68 3.59 28.58 -2.86
C ILE A 68 5.07 28.40 -2.47
N SER A 69 5.69 27.26 -2.79
CA SER A 69 7.08 26.94 -2.44
C SER A 69 7.96 26.81 -3.69
N PRO A 70 8.88 27.76 -3.93
CA PRO A 70 9.90 27.65 -4.97
C PRO A 70 10.80 26.41 -4.80
N GLU A 71 11.06 26.01 -3.55
CA GLU A 71 11.90 24.86 -3.18
C GLU A 71 11.30 23.55 -3.70
N PHE A 72 9.97 23.42 -3.71
CA PHE A 72 9.28 22.25 -4.23
C PHE A 72 9.62 21.96 -5.69
N ARG A 73 9.81 23.00 -6.50
CA ARG A 73 10.13 22.92 -7.93
C ARG A 73 11.60 22.66 -8.24
N THR A 74 12.47 22.64 -7.23
CA THR A 74 13.89 22.45 -7.45
C THR A 74 14.20 21.02 -7.89
N GLY A 75 15.15 20.87 -8.83
CA GLY A 75 15.61 19.55 -9.25
C GLY A 75 16.20 18.73 -8.09
N SER A 76 16.80 19.40 -7.10
CA SER A 76 17.31 18.76 -5.88
C SER A 76 16.20 18.19 -5.00
N ASN A 77 15.06 18.89 -4.86
CA ASN A 77 13.89 18.35 -4.17
C ASN A 77 13.35 17.13 -4.91
N PHE A 78 13.19 17.21 -6.23
CA PHE A 78 12.72 16.07 -7.03
C PHE A 78 13.65 14.85 -6.93
N LEU A 79 14.97 15.06 -7.02
CA LEU A 79 15.96 13.99 -6.84
C LEU A 79 15.93 13.40 -5.43
N SER A 80 15.64 14.21 -4.41
CA SER A 80 15.53 13.75 -3.03
C SER A 80 14.28 12.92 -2.81
N LEU A 81 13.15 13.32 -3.40
CA LEU A 81 11.91 12.54 -3.42
C LEU A 81 12.11 11.20 -4.14
N LEU A 82 12.73 11.21 -5.33
CA LEU A 82 13.05 9.99 -6.07
C LEU A 82 13.95 9.06 -5.26
N ARG A 83 15.01 9.58 -4.64
CA ARG A 83 15.93 8.78 -3.81
C ARG A 83 15.20 8.14 -2.62
N GLN A 84 14.35 8.90 -1.91
CA GLN A 84 13.56 8.37 -0.80
C GLN A 84 12.57 7.30 -1.28
N SER A 85 11.91 7.53 -2.40
CA SER A 85 11.00 6.56 -3.02
C SER A 85 11.74 5.30 -3.49
N SER A 86 12.95 5.43 -4.03
CA SER A 86 13.78 4.28 -4.45
C SER A 86 14.16 3.42 -3.25
N ILE A 87 14.57 4.02 -2.12
CA ILE A 87 14.89 3.28 -0.89
C ILE A 87 13.68 2.44 -0.45
N ASN A 88 12.50 3.06 -0.35
CA ASN A 88 11.27 2.34 0.02
C ASN A 88 10.88 1.28 -1.02
N GLY A 89 11.09 1.55 -2.31
CA GLY A 89 10.86 0.59 -3.39
C GLY A 89 11.72 -0.66 -3.29
N PHE A 90 13.02 -0.52 -3.00
CA PHE A 90 13.91 -1.65 -2.78
C PHE A 90 13.53 -2.47 -1.55
N ILE A 91 13.14 -1.80 -0.45
CA ILE A 91 12.65 -2.48 0.76
C ILE A 91 11.36 -3.25 0.44
N ALA A 92 10.40 -2.61 -0.23
CA ALA A 92 9.16 -3.24 -0.64
C ALA A 92 9.42 -4.47 -1.52
N PHE A 93 10.36 -4.38 -2.47
CA PHE A 93 10.75 -5.50 -3.31
C PHE A 93 11.23 -6.71 -2.48
N GLY A 94 12.14 -6.49 -1.52
CA GLY A 94 12.59 -7.55 -0.61
C GLY A 94 11.47 -8.09 0.29
N MET A 95 10.59 -7.21 0.76
CA MET A 95 9.43 -7.57 1.59
C MET A 95 8.40 -8.43 0.85
N THR A 96 8.33 -8.34 -0.49
CA THR A 96 7.48 -9.24 -1.29
C THR A 96 7.79 -10.71 -1.00
N CYS A 97 9.08 -11.07 -0.91
CA CYS A 97 9.50 -12.44 -0.59
C CYS A 97 9.03 -12.89 0.80
N VAL A 98 9.00 -11.98 1.77
CA VAL A 98 8.53 -12.25 3.14
C VAL A 98 7.02 -12.47 3.17
N ILE A 99 6.27 -11.60 2.50
CA ILE A 99 4.81 -11.68 2.41
C ILE A 99 4.37 -12.96 1.70
N LEU A 100 5.10 -13.39 0.66
CA LEU A 100 4.83 -14.65 -0.03
C LEU A 100 4.98 -15.89 0.86
N THR A 101 5.70 -15.78 1.97
CA THR A 101 5.83 -16.84 2.99
C THR A 101 4.81 -16.71 4.12
N ASP A 102 3.78 -15.87 3.95
CA ASP A 102 2.76 -15.56 4.96
C ASP A 102 3.33 -14.96 6.25
N ALA A 103 4.53 -14.37 6.15
CA ALA A 103 5.22 -13.71 7.23
C ALA A 103 5.06 -12.19 7.14
N ILE A 104 5.12 -11.53 8.30
CA ILE A 104 5.13 -10.06 8.41
C ILE A 104 6.45 -9.66 9.05
N ASP A 105 7.21 -8.80 8.38
CA ASP A 105 8.47 -8.24 8.90
C ASP A 105 8.35 -6.73 9.17
N LEU A 106 8.25 -6.40 10.46
CA LEU A 106 8.24 -5.04 10.98
C LEU A 106 9.64 -4.48 11.25
N SER A 107 10.66 -5.34 11.26
CA SER A 107 12.02 -4.99 11.67
C SER A 107 12.81 -4.28 10.56
N VAL A 108 12.39 -4.36 9.29
CA VAL A 108 13.14 -3.85 8.13
C VAL A 108 13.54 -2.38 8.25
N GLY A 109 12.66 -1.53 8.79
CA GLY A 109 12.97 -0.11 9.01
C GLY A 109 14.05 0.09 10.08
N SER A 110 14.06 -0.78 11.11
CA SER A 110 15.08 -0.73 12.17
C SER A 110 16.40 -1.34 11.73
N VAL A 111 16.39 -2.37 10.87
CA VAL A 111 17.59 -2.90 10.22
C VAL A 111 18.21 -1.85 9.31
N LEU A 112 17.40 -1.14 8.51
CA LEU A 112 17.86 -0.02 7.68
C LEU A 112 18.50 1.07 8.55
N ALA A 113 17.82 1.48 9.62
CA ALA A 113 18.32 2.52 10.52
C ALA A 113 19.66 2.13 11.16
N LEU A 114 19.77 0.90 11.68
CA LEU A 114 21.00 0.44 12.32
C LEU A 114 22.15 0.29 11.32
N SER A 115 21.92 -0.36 10.18
CA SER A 115 22.96 -0.57 9.16
C SER A 115 23.46 0.75 8.56
N THR A 116 22.57 1.72 8.32
CA THR A 116 22.95 3.04 7.82
C THR A 116 23.67 3.89 8.87
N ALA A 117 23.24 3.84 10.14
CA ALA A 117 23.93 4.50 11.24
C ALA A 117 25.35 3.94 11.41
N LEU A 118 25.52 2.61 11.39
CA LEU A 118 26.83 1.96 11.45
C LEU A 118 27.69 2.35 10.23
N CYS A 119 27.12 2.37 9.02
CA CYS A 119 27.80 2.81 7.81
C CYS A 119 28.33 4.24 7.93
N ALA A 120 27.46 5.19 8.29
CA ALA A 120 27.82 6.59 8.51
C ALA A 120 28.89 6.71 9.60
N GLY A 121 28.77 5.92 10.67
CA GLY A 121 29.74 5.87 11.75
C GLY A 121 31.12 5.37 11.32
N MET A 122 31.20 4.40 10.40
CA MET A 122 32.46 3.89 9.85
C MET A 122 33.11 4.91 8.91
N ILE A 123 32.32 5.56 8.05
CA ILE A 123 32.77 6.63 7.17
C ILE A 123 33.33 7.80 7.99
N SER A 124 32.61 8.20 9.04
CA SER A 124 33.05 9.27 9.95
C SER A 124 34.34 8.93 10.71
N SER A 125 34.66 7.64 10.91
CA SER A 125 35.94 7.22 11.50
C SER A 125 37.10 7.16 10.51
N GLY A 126 36.91 7.62 9.27
CA GLY A 126 37.94 7.66 8.23
C GLY A 126 38.06 6.37 7.41
N MET A 127 37.13 5.42 7.56
CA MET A 127 37.13 4.21 6.74
C MET A 127 36.72 4.53 5.28
N PRO A 128 37.32 3.88 4.27
CA PRO A 128 36.93 4.09 2.88
C PRO A 128 35.44 3.78 2.64
N VAL A 129 34.75 4.68 1.94
CA VAL A 129 33.30 4.62 1.71
C VAL A 129 32.85 3.26 1.17
N VAL A 130 33.56 2.74 0.16
CA VAL A 130 33.22 1.45 -0.47
C VAL A 130 33.27 0.30 0.55
N LEU A 131 34.29 0.30 1.42
CA LEU A 131 34.45 -0.74 2.43
C LEU A 131 33.36 -0.65 3.51
N SER A 132 33.03 0.58 3.94
CA SER A 132 31.92 0.81 4.88
C SER A 132 30.57 0.37 4.31
N MET A 133 30.32 0.58 3.02
CA MET A 133 29.09 0.13 2.35
C MET A 133 29.00 -1.40 2.32
N ILE A 134 30.08 -2.10 1.97
CA ILE A 134 30.11 -3.57 1.94
C ILE A 134 29.87 -4.13 3.34
N LEU A 135 30.56 -3.59 4.36
CA LEU A 135 30.37 -4.02 5.75
C LEU A 135 28.95 -3.77 6.25
N ALA A 136 28.38 -2.61 5.93
CA ALA A 136 27.00 -2.30 6.29
C ALA A 136 25.99 -3.26 5.63
N LEU A 137 26.23 -3.65 4.38
CA LEU A 137 25.42 -4.64 3.68
C LEU A 137 25.53 -6.03 4.35
N VAL A 138 26.74 -6.47 4.68
CA VAL A 138 26.97 -7.73 5.40
C VAL A 138 26.26 -7.72 6.74
N ILE A 139 26.37 -6.64 7.52
CA ILE A 139 25.67 -6.51 8.80
C ILE A 139 24.15 -6.55 8.60
N GLY A 140 23.62 -5.80 7.64
CA GLY A 140 22.19 -5.80 7.33
C GLY A 140 21.67 -7.19 6.95
N THR A 141 22.40 -7.93 6.11
CA THR A 141 22.05 -9.31 5.75
C THR A 141 22.12 -10.25 6.95
N ALA A 142 23.11 -10.11 7.84
CA ALA A 142 23.22 -10.92 9.05
C ALA A 142 22.04 -10.70 10.01
N LEU A 143 21.58 -9.45 10.17
CA LEU A 143 20.41 -9.11 10.98
C LEU A 143 19.11 -9.66 10.37
N GLY A 144 18.97 -9.61 9.04
CA GLY A 144 17.85 -10.24 8.34
C GLY A 144 17.82 -11.76 8.50
N VAL A 145 18.99 -12.41 8.36
CA VAL A 145 19.14 -13.86 8.58
C VAL A 145 18.78 -14.22 10.03
N LEU A 146 19.22 -13.44 11.01
CA LEU A 146 18.84 -13.66 12.41
C LEU A 146 17.33 -13.64 12.60
N SER A 147 16.64 -12.67 11.99
CA SER A 147 15.18 -12.58 12.02
C SER A 147 14.53 -13.82 11.37
N GLY A 148 15.02 -14.26 10.21
CA GLY A 148 14.55 -15.47 9.54
C GLY A 148 14.80 -16.75 10.37
N VAL A 149 15.93 -16.85 11.06
CA VAL A 149 16.25 -17.98 11.95
C VAL A 149 15.33 -18.01 13.17
N LEU A 150 15.02 -16.85 13.75
CA LEU A 150 14.08 -16.78 14.87
C LEU A 150 12.68 -17.26 14.48
N VAL A 151 12.22 -16.95 13.27
CA VAL A 151 10.94 -17.42 12.76
C VAL A 151 10.99 -18.92 12.46
N THR A 152 11.98 -19.38 11.70
CA THR A 152 12.04 -20.78 11.22
C THR A 152 12.45 -21.79 12.30
N LYS A 153 13.49 -21.49 13.09
CA LYS A 153 14.01 -22.39 14.14
C LYS A 153 13.49 -22.06 15.53
N GLY A 154 13.25 -20.78 15.81
CA GLY A 154 12.74 -20.34 17.11
C GLY A 154 11.26 -20.67 17.34
N ARG A 155 10.53 -21.13 16.31
CA ARG A 155 9.09 -21.44 16.35
C ARG A 155 8.24 -20.28 16.87
N LEU A 156 8.72 -19.05 16.67
CA LEU A 156 8.02 -17.82 17.00
C LEU A 156 7.14 -17.41 15.82
N GLN A 157 5.97 -16.87 16.09
CA GLN A 157 5.16 -16.24 15.05
C GLN A 157 5.94 -15.04 14.47
N ALA A 158 5.95 -14.91 13.14
CA ALA A 158 6.76 -13.92 12.42
C ALA A 158 6.58 -12.49 12.93
N PHE A 159 5.34 -12.09 13.23
CA PHE A 159 5.01 -10.80 13.81
C PHE A 159 5.72 -10.53 15.14
N ILE A 160 5.74 -11.51 16.06
CA ILE A 160 6.34 -11.35 17.39
C ILE A 160 7.86 -11.30 17.28
N ALA A 161 8.44 -12.20 16.48
CA ALA A 161 9.89 -12.22 16.26
C ALA A 161 10.38 -10.90 15.66
N THR A 162 9.63 -10.34 14.70
CA THR A 162 10.00 -9.09 14.02
C THR A 162 9.72 -7.85 14.85
N LEU A 163 8.71 -7.85 15.73
CA LEU A 163 8.54 -6.80 16.75
C LEU A 163 9.70 -6.77 17.75
N ILE A 164 10.11 -7.92 18.28
CA ILE A 164 11.21 -7.99 19.26
C ILE A 164 12.51 -7.49 18.62
N THR A 165 12.85 -7.99 17.44
CA THR A 165 14.05 -7.57 16.71
C THR A 165 13.99 -6.11 16.31
N MET A 166 12.82 -5.59 15.89
CA MET A 166 12.60 -4.15 15.65
C MET A 166 12.97 -3.33 16.88
N THR A 167 12.45 -3.68 18.06
CA THR A 167 12.73 -2.95 19.31
C THR A 167 14.21 -3.00 19.67
N ILE A 168 14.85 -4.18 19.56
CA ILE A 168 16.29 -4.34 19.85
C ILE A 168 17.13 -3.50 18.89
N TYR A 169 16.92 -3.63 17.58
CA TYR A 169 17.71 -2.92 16.57
C TYR A 169 17.51 -1.41 16.65
N ARG A 170 16.29 -0.96 16.91
CA ARG A 170 15.99 0.45 17.13
C ARG A 170 16.69 0.98 18.39
N GLY A 171 16.67 0.22 19.49
CA GLY A 171 17.41 0.56 20.71
C GLY A 171 18.92 0.66 20.47
N LEU A 172 19.50 -0.32 19.77
CA LEU A 172 20.92 -0.30 19.38
C LEU A 172 21.26 0.91 18.51
N THR A 173 20.38 1.26 17.57
CA THR A 173 20.55 2.43 16.70
C THR A 173 20.59 3.70 17.53
N LEU A 174 19.64 3.88 18.45
CA LEU A 174 19.58 5.05 19.33
C LEU A 174 20.84 5.17 20.19
N ILE A 175 21.28 4.07 20.82
CA ILE A 175 22.51 4.07 21.64
C ILE A 175 23.75 4.42 20.79
N PHE A 176 23.83 3.91 19.56
CA PHE A 176 24.96 4.20 18.69
C PHE A 176 24.98 5.66 18.22
N MET A 177 23.81 6.20 17.86
CA MET A 177 23.69 7.59 17.40
C MET A 177 23.88 8.59 18.52
N ASP A 178 23.37 8.31 19.72
CA ASP A 178 23.53 9.18 20.90
C ASP A 178 25.01 9.34 21.28
N ARG A 179 25.83 8.29 21.12
CA ARG A 179 27.28 8.36 21.32
C ARG A 179 28.07 9.08 20.20
N LYS A 180 27.44 9.31 19.05
CA LYS A 180 28.08 9.89 17.85
C LYS A 180 27.36 11.15 17.37
N THR A 181 26.82 11.95 18.28
CA THR A 181 26.29 13.28 17.93
C THR A 181 27.35 14.07 17.15
N ILE A 182 27.04 14.28 15.86
CA ILE A 182 27.73 15.17 14.93
C ILE A 182 27.34 16.60 15.30
#